data_AF-A0A2H4STP5-F1
#
_entry.id   AF-A0A2H4STP5-F1
#
_cell.length_a   1.000
_cell.length_b   1.000
_cell.length_c   1.000
_cell.angle_alpha   90.00
_cell.angle_beta   90.00
_cell.angle_gamma   90.00
#
_symmetry.space_group_name_H-M   'P 1'
#
loop_
_entity.id
_entity.type
_entity.pdbx_description
1 polymer ?
#
loop_
_entity_poly.entity_id
_entity_poly.type
_entity_poly.pdbx_seq_one_letter_code
_entity_poly.pdbx_strand_id
1 'polypeptide(L)'
;MPPSTNFLNSPLFRPKSTSPCSEAQIVPSVSVPRLNAPDVRRDASWTSCPVPVQIFIPDVAKDPLISFRGLPMDRESQPMGRLTCLFRKASWKEAETTPAMRIASLLAAATIALAAPVPEPPGVPSTSTAQSDLSSLQVAASGSGDGYSRAEFPHWVKVESSCDAREYVLKRDGQGVEADSTCKMTAGTWFSPYDGTTWTNSSLVDIDHMVPLQNAWISGAASWTKAQRQDFANDIKRPQLYAVSAKANRSKGDRSPDGWKPPLTSFYCTYAKSWVAVKSYYKLTITSAEKSALSDMLDTC
;
A
#
# COMPACT_ATOMS: atom_id res chain seq x y z
N MET A 1 -51.25 5.81 -45.13
CA MET A 1 -51.98 7.05 -44.76
C MET A 1 -51.52 7.48 -43.37
N PRO A 2 -50.69 8.53 -43.27
CA PRO A 2 -50.33 9.22 -42.02
C PRO A 2 -51.12 10.54 -41.88
N PRO A 3 -50.79 11.36 -40.88
CA PRO A 3 -50.31 12.70 -41.22
C PRO A 3 -48.93 12.92 -40.56
N SER A 4 -47.83 13.24 -41.28
CA SER A 4 -47.46 14.55 -41.85
C SER A 4 -47.64 15.68 -40.83
N THR A 5 -46.58 16.31 -40.30
CA THR A 5 -45.84 17.36 -41.03
C THR A 5 -44.34 17.43 -40.75
N ASN A 6 -43.58 17.52 -41.85
CA ASN A 6 -42.21 18.05 -41.99
C ASN A 6 -42.19 19.59 -41.89
N PHE A 7 -41.05 20.18 -41.50
CA PHE A 7 -40.39 21.37 -42.08
C PHE A 7 -38.92 21.38 -41.56
N LEU A 8 -37.93 20.90 -42.33
CA LEU A 8 -37.08 21.58 -43.34
C LEU A 8 -35.93 22.47 -42.79
N ASN A 9 -34.71 21.92 -42.91
CA ASN A 9 -33.45 22.48 -43.46
C ASN A 9 -32.98 23.93 -43.21
N SER A 10 -31.83 24.05 -42.50
CA SER A 10 -30.49 24.59 -42.90
C SER A 10 -30.33 25.93 -43.66
N PRO A 11 -29.12 26.56 -43.78
CA PRO A 11 -27.83 26.46 -43.05
C PRO A 11 -27.18 27.85 -42.72
N LEU A 12 -25.89 27.82 -42.31
CA LEU A 12 -24.84 28.88 -42.40
C LEU A 12 -24.62 29.77 -41.16
N PHE A 13 -23.47 29.60 -40.48
CA PHE A 13 -22.31 30.50 -40.65
C PHE A 13 -21.09 29.99 -39.84
N ARG A 14 -19.96 29.78 -40.54
CA ARG A 14 -18.61 29.77 -39.97
C ARG A 14 -18.13 31.22 -39.82
N PRO A 15 -17.10 31.45 -38.98
CA PRO A 15 -15.93 32.13 -39.51
C PRO A 15 -14.65 31.31 -39.35
N LYS A 16 -13.81 31.40 -40.39
CA LYS A 16 -12.40 31.02 -40.40
C LYS A 16 -11.59 32.07 -39.62
N SER A 17 -10.54 31.64 -38.93
CA SER A 17 -9.36 32.48 -38.72
C SER A 17 -8.10 31.68 -39.01
N THR A 18 -7.14 32.39 -39.60
CA THR A 18 -5.97 31.97 -40.37
C THR A 18 -4.70 31.92 -39.51
N SER A 19 -3.80 30.99 -39.86
CA SER A 19 -2.42 30.72 -39.41
C SER A 19 -1.43 31.91 -39.60
N PRO A 20 -0.07 31.77 -39.52
CA PRO A 20 0.84 30.76 -38.90
C PRO A 20 2.03 31.39 -38.12
N CYS A 21 2.86 30.56 -37.47
CA CYS A 21 4.33 30.75 -37.42
C CYS A 21 5.02 29.38 -37.50
N SER A 22 5.98 29.26 -38.43
CA SER A 22 7.02 28.22 -38.56
C SER A 22 8.02 28.31 -37.38
N GLU A 23 9.05 27.51 -37.16
CA GLU A 23 9.83 26.51 -37.89
C GLU A 23 10.80 25.89 -36.84
N ALA A 24 11.20 24.63 -36.98
CA ALA A 24 12.58 24.15 -36.81
C ALA A 24 12.61 22.62 -36.63
N GLN A 25 12.95 21.94 -37.73
CA GLN A 25 13.44 20.57 -37.76
C GLN A 25 14.87 20.54 -37.22
N ILE A 26 15.23 19.55 -36.39
CA ILE A 26 16.55 18.90 -36.41
C ILE A 26 16.36 17.41 -36.12
N VAL A 27 16.58 16.59 -37.15
CA VAL A 27 16.95 15.17 -37.05
C VAL A 27 18.45 15.08 -36.80
N PRO A 28 18.93 14.01 -36.14
CA PRO A 28 19.89 13.19 -36.87
C PRO A 28 19.61 11.69 -36.75
N SER A 29 19.59 11.06 -37.92
CA SER A 29 19.76 9.64 -38.14
C SER A 29 21.23 9.28 -37.91
N VAL A 30 21.54 8.31 -37.05
CA VAL A 30 22.77 7.51 -37.18
C VAL A 30 22.48 6.04 -36.88
N SER A 31 22.76 5.24 -37.88
CA SER A 31 22.71 3.79 -37.97
C SER A 31 23.72 3.13 -37.01
N VAL A 32 23.31 2.05 -36.34
CA VAL A 32 24.21 1.18 -35.56
C VAL A 32 24.36 -0.16 -36.31
N PRO A 33 25.58 -0.58 -36.70
CA PRO A 33 25.87 -1.97 -37.01
C PRO A 33 26.41 -2.71 -35.77
N ARG A 34 25.98 -3.97 -35.60
CA ARG A 34 26.57 -4.94 -34.67
C ARG A 34 27.97 -5.34 -35.13
N LEU A 35 28.92 -5.42 -34.20
CA LEU A 35 30.14 -6.23 -34.32
C LEU A 35 30.42 -6.98 -33.02
N ASN A 36 30.88 -8.22 -33.17
CA ASN A 36 31.21 -9.20 -32.13
C ASN A 36 32.64 -9.00 -31.58
N ALA A 37 32.79 -9.14 -30.25
CA ALA A 37 33.93 -9.65 -29.43
C ALA A 37 35.33 -8.98 -29.55
N PRO A 38 36.33 -9.19 -28.62
CA PRO A 38 36.37 -10.03 -27.41
C PRO A 38 36.92 -9.35 -26.11
N ASP A 39 36.93 -10.15 -25.05
CA ASP A 39 37.53 -10.06 -23.70
C ASP A 39 38.90 -9.38 -23.58
N VAL A 40 39.01 -8.37 -22.68
CA VAL A 40 40.27 -7.96 -22.03
C VAL A 40 39.99 -7.47 -20.60
N ARG A 41 40.50 -8.23 -19.62
CA ARG A 41 40.68 -7.84 -18.21
C ARG A 41 41.44 -6.51 -18.08
N ARG A 42 41.03 -5.65 -17.16
CA ARG A 42 41.93 -4.75 -16.41
C ARG A 42 41.27 -4.26 -15.13
N ASP A 43 42.04 -4.38 -14.05
CA ASP A 43 41.74 -3.94 -12.69
C ASP A 43 41.42 -2.45 -12.63
N ALA A 44 40.36 -2.09 -11.90
CA ALA A 44 40.04 -0.71 -11.56
C ALA A 44 39.80 -0.60 -10.04
N SER A 45 40.83 -0.09 -9.37
CA SER A 45 40.75 0.48 -8.02
C SER A 45 39.88 1.73 -8.03
N TRP A 46 38.84 1.76 -7.21
CA TRP A 46 37.97 2.92 -7.02
C TRP A 46 38.63 3.93 -6.08
N THR A 47 39.04 5.08 -6.61
CA THR A 47 39.37 6.26 -5.82
C THR A 47 38.17 7.21 -5.90
N SER A 48 37.51 7.42 -4.77
CA SER A 48 36.35 8.30 -4.64
C SER A 48 36.73 9.78 -4.78
N CYS A 49 36.03 10.52 -5.65
CA CYS A 49 36.00 11.97 -5.67
C CYS A 49 34.91 12.50 -4.73
N PRO A 50 35.18 13.49 -3.86
CA PRO A 50 34.13 14.19 -3.14
C PRO A 50 33.54 15.33 -3.98
N VAL A 51 32.24 15.28 -4.23
CA VAL A 51 31.42 16.42 -4.68
C VAL A 51 31.00 17.25 -3.47
N PRO A 52 31.07 18.59 -3.50
CA PRO A 52 30.51 19.43 -2.45
C PRO A 52 28.99 19.58 -2.64
N VAL A 53 28.22 19.19 -1.63
CA VAL A 53 26.79 19.48 -1.52
C VAL A 53 26.64 20.87 -0.88
N GLN A 54 26.19 21.85 -1.66
CA GLN A 54 25.72 23.14 -1.15
C GLN A 54 24.29 22.98 -0.62
N ILE A 55 24.12 23.12 0.70
CA ILE A 55 22.83 23.17 1.36
C ILE A 55 22.28 24.60 1.22
N PHE A 56 21.15 24.73 0.54
CA PHE A 56 20.36 25.96 0.47
C PHE A 56 19.49 26.06 1.73
N ILE A 57 19.68 27.12 2.53
CA ILE A 57 18.78 27.50 3.63
C ILE A 57 17.84 28.58 3.06
N PRO A 58 16.51 28.39 3.05
CA PRO A 58 15.61 29.47 2.69
C PRO A 58 15.44 30.47 3.83
N ASP A 59 15.59 31.74 3.48
CA ASP A 59 15.35 32.94 4.28
C ASP A 59 13.91 32.98 4.80
N VAL A 60 13.71 33.13 6.11
CA VAL A 60 12.40 33.41 6.70
C VAL A 60 12.28 34.91 6.91
N ALA A 61 11.37 35.51 6.14
CA ALA A 61 10.98 36.91 6.24
C ALA A 61 10.33 37.23 7.60
N LYS A 62 10.65 38.43 8.08
CA LYS A 62 10.19 39.04 9.33
C LYS A 62 8.81 39.67 9.12
N ASP A 63 7.91 39.47 10.08
CA ASP A 63 6.83 40.42 10.38
C ASP A 63 6.88 40.79 11.88
N PRO A 64 6.82 42.08 12.24
CA PRO A 64 6.94 42.53 13.62
C PRO A 64 5.54 42.66 14.24
N LEU A 65 5.37 42.19 15.47
CA LEU A 65 4.48 42.74 16.51
C LEU A 65 4.42 41.72 17.65
N ILE A 66 5.24 41.90 18.69
CA ILE A 66 4.92 41.63 20.10
C ILE A 66 6.07 42.23 20.93
N SER A 67 5.67 43.13 21.82
CA SER A 67 6.51 43.85 22.77
C SER A 67 6.74 43.00 24.01
N PHE A 68 7.99 42.80 24.41
CA PHE A 68 8.35 42.53 25.80
C PHE A 68 9.62 43.33 26.17
N ARG A 69 9.43 44.28 27.11
CA ARG A 69 10.48 44.82 27.99
C ARG A 69 11.14 43.61 28.69
N GLY A 70 12.45 43.41 28.74
CA GLY A 70 13.51 44.30 29.17
C GLY A 70 14.21 43.62 30.36
N LEU A 71 15.55 43.50 30.32
CA LEU A 71 16.56 43.38 31.41
C LEU A 71 17.85 42.71 30.85
N PRO A 72 19.04 42.95 31.44
CA PRO A 72 20.14 43.59 30.73
C PRO A 72 21.19 42.64 30.11
N MET A 73 21.88 43.22 29.13
CA MET A 73 23.14 42.77 28.54
C MET A 73 24.25 42.71 29.59
N ASP A 74 24.90 41.56 29.72
CA ASP A 74 26.32 41.49 30.05
C ASP A 74 27.03 40.59 29.03
N ARG A 75 28.04 41.20 28.42
CA ARG A 75 28.85 40.71 27.31
C ARG A 75 30.16 40.22 27.93
N GLU A 76 30.45 38.93 27.83
CA GLU A 76 31.80 38.45 28.11
C GLU A 76 32.24 37.40 27.08
N SER A 77 33.21 37.80 26.28
CA SER A 77 33.90 37.04 25.24
C SER A 77 34.94 36.11 25.86
N GLN A 78 34.80 34.81 25.67
CA GLN A 78 35.80 33.79 26.04
C GLN A 78 36.51 33.27 24.77
N PRO A 79 37.86 33.13 24.78
CA PRO A 79 38.61 32.70 23.61
C PRO A 79 38.57 31.17 23.42
N MET A 80 38.54 30.75 22.15
CA MET A 80 38.61 29.35 21.72
C MET A 80 39.98 28.73 22.06
N GLY A 81 39.99 27.86 23.07
CA GLY A 81 41.15 27.02 23.42
C GLY A 81 41.36 25.90 22.40
N ARG A 82 42.59 25.79 21.86
CA ARG A 82 43.08 24.67 21.07
C ARG A 82 43.04 23.37 21.90
N LEU A 83 42.26 22.38 21.47
CA LEU A 83 42.45 21.00 21.91
C LEU A 83 43.52 20.33 21.03
N THR A 84 44.69 20.07 21.62
CA THR A 84 45.70 19.16 21.09
C THR A 84 45.29 17.72 21.39
N CYS A 85 45.05 16.91 20.36
CA CYS A 85 44.88 15.47 20.49
C CYS A 85 46.22 14.81 20.81
N LEU A 86 46.40 14.36 22.06
CA LEU A 86 47.49 13.46 22.44
C LEU A 86 47.13 12.02 22.05
N PHE A 87 47.80 11.47 21.05
CA PHE A 87 47.72 10.06 20.70
C PHE A 87 48.51 9.22 21.72
N ARG A 88 47.80 8.49 22.57
CA ARG A 88 48.39 7.46 23.44
C ARG A 88 48.51 6.17 22.61
N LYS A 89 49.74 5.75 22.29
CA LYS A 89 49.99 4.44 21.67
C LYS A 89 49.64 3.34 22.68
N ALA A 90 48.57 2.60 22.43
CA ALA A 90 48.30 1.35 23.13
C ALA A 90 49.20 0.26 22.53
N SER A 91 50.13 -0.25 23.34
CA SER A 91 50.92 -1.45 23.02
C SER A 91 50.07 -2.67 23.38
N TRP A 92 49.75 -3.48 22.37
CA TRP A 92 49.10 -4.76 22.55
C TRP A 92 50.18 -5.84 22.52
N LYS A 93 50.28 -6.64 23.59
CA LYS A 93 51.05 -7.89 23.58
C LYS A 93 50.20 -8.96 22.93
N GLU A 94 50.74 -9.60 21.90
CA GLU A 94 50.17 -10.78 21.27
C GLU A 94 50.17 -11.95 22.28
N ALA A 95 48.99 -12.52 22.52
CA ALA A 95 48.85 -13.76 23.26
C ALA A 95 48.86 -14.92 22.27
N GLU A 96 49.91 -15.74 22.34
CA GLU A 96 50.00 -16.99 21.60
C GLU A 96 48.90 -17.95 22.06
N THR A 97 48.07 -18.42 21.12
CA THR A 97 47.06 -19.45 21.36
C THR A 97 47.48 -20.73 20.63
N THR A 98 47.63 -21.80 21.39
CA THR A 98 47.95 -23.15 20.90
C THR A 98 46.74 -23.78 20.19
N PRO A 99 46.95 -24.61 19.14
CA PRO A 99 45.86 -25.17 18.36
C PRO A 99 45.39 -26.48 18.99
N ALA A 100 44.35 -26.43 19.82
CA ALA A 100 43.59 -27.63 20.17
C ALA A 100 42.40 -27.78 19.22
N MET A 101 42.62 -28.54 18.15
CA MET A 101 41.59 -28.94 17.18
C MET A 101 40.50 -29.76 17.89
N ARG A 102 39.34 -29.16 18.12
CA ARG A 102 38.10 -29.84 18.52
C ARG A 102 37.13 -29.75 17.34
N ILE A 103 37.04 -30.83 16.57
CA ILE A 103 35.98 -31.00 15.57
C ILE A 103 34.69 -31.26 16.35
N ALA A 104 33.97 -30.20 16.68
CA ALA A 104 32.60 -30.29 17.17
C ALA A 104 31.70 -30.38 15.93
N SER A 105 31.23 -31.60 15.62
CA SER A 105 30.18 -31.81 14.63
C SER A 105 28.89 -31.12 15.11
N LEU A 106 28.65 -29.92 14.61
CA LEU A 106 27.38 -29.22 14.74
C LEU A 106 26.35 -29.91 13.84
N LEU A 107 25.59 -30.85 14.39
CA LEU A 107 24.29 -31.21 13.83
C LEU A 107 23.37 -29.99 13.97
N ALA A 108 23.30 -29.16 12.94
CA ALA A 108 22.28 -28.13 12.83
C ALA A 108 20.93 -28.82 12.61
N ALA A 109 20.19 -29.06 13.69
CA ALA A 109 18.79 -29.43 13.60
C ALA A 109 18.04 -28.24 13.00
N ALA A 110 17.74 -28.31 11.71
CA ALA A 110 16.87 -27.34 11.04
C ALA A 110 15.45 -27.50 11.60
N THR A 111 15.12 -26.75 12.65
CA THR A 111 13.74 -26.58 13.09
C THR A 111 13.02 -25.81 11.99
N ILE A 112 12.24 -26.53 11.17
CA ILE A 112 11.27 -25.92 10.28
C ILE A 112 10.23 -25.26 11.21
N ALA A 113 10.35 -23.94 11.39
CA ALA A 113 9.30 -23.17 12.01
C ALA A 113 8.09 -23.23 11.05
N LEU A 114 7.12 -24.08 11.35
CA LEU A 114 5.82 -23.99 10.69
C LEU A 114 5.28 -22.60 11.01
N ALA A 115 5.19 -21.74 9.99
CA ALA A 115 4.46 -20.49 10.11
C ALA A 115 3.06 -20.83 10.62
N ALA A 116 2.68 -20.26 11.76
CA ALA A 116 1.33 -20.44 12.28
C ALA A 116 0.34 -20.02 11.18
N PRO A 117 -0.73 -20.79 10.94
CA PRO A 117 -1.71 -20.45 9.92
C PRO A 117 -2.28 -19.07 10.25
N VAL A 118 -2.16 -18.16 9.29
CA VAL A 118 -2.79 -16.84 9.35
C VAL A 118 -4.31 -17.05 9.41
N PRO A 119 -5.04 -16.39 10.32
CA PRO A 119 -6.49 -16.45 10.32
C PRO A 119 -7.01 -15.96 8.96
N GLU A 120 -7.56 -16.87 8.15
CA GLU A 120 -8.18 -16.53 6.87
C GLU A 120 -9.71 -16.53 7.02
N PRO A 121 -10.42 -15.49 6.55
CA PRO A 121 -11.87 -15.50 6.52
C PRO A 121 -12.42 -16.61 5.62
N PRO A 122 -13.69 -17.00 5.80
CA PRO A 122 -14.34 -17.93 4.90
C PRO A 122 -14.42 -17.35 3.48
N GLY A 123 -14.49 -18.26 2.50
CA GLY A 123 -14.77 -17.90 1.11
C GLY A 123 -13.57 -17.46 0.28
N VAL A 124 -12.34 -17.60 0.78
CA VAL A 124 -11.14 -17.49 -0.08
C VAL A 124 -11.14 -18.68 -1.07
N PRO A 125 -11.17 -18.44 -2.39
CA PRO A 125 -11.26 -19.52 -3.39
C PRO A 125 -9.95 -20.30 -3.54
N SER A 126 -9.91 -21.33 -4.38
CA SER A 126 -8.64 -21.90 -4.85
C SER A 126 -7.95 -20.94 -5.84
N THR A 127 -6.65 -21.12 -6.08
CA THR A 127 -5.91 -20.31 -7.07
C THR A 127 -6.50 -20.43 -8.47
N SER A 128 -6.87 -21.65 -8.90
CA SER A 128 -7.45 -21.88 -10.23
C SER A 128 -8.84 -21.23 -10.39
N THR A 129 -9.65 -21.22 -9.33
CA THR A 129 -10.93 -20.50 -9.31
C THR A 129 -10.70 -18.99 -9.38
N ALA A 130 -9.77 -18.45 -8.58
CA ALA A 130 -9.44 -17.02 -8.61
C ALA A 130 -8.91 -16.57 -9.99
N GLN A 131 -8.07 -17.37 -10.66
CA GLN A 131 -7.59 -17.06 -12.02
C GLN A 131 -8.75 -17.06 -13.03
N SER A 132 -9.65 -18.03 -12.93
CA SER A 132 -10.83 -18.12 -13.80
C SER A 132 -11.77 -16.93 -13.59
N ASP A 133 -12.03 -16.57 -12.34
CA ASP A 133 -12.85 -15.41 -11.98
C ASP A 133 -12.20 -14.11 -12.46
N LEU A 134 -10.89 -13.92 -12.24
CA LEU A 134 -10.14 -12.74 -12.70
C LEU A 134 -10.23 -12.60 -14.23
N SER A 135 -10.13 -13.72 -14.96
CA SER A 135 -10.27 -13.71 -16.42
C SER A 135 -11.66 -13.21 -16.86
N SER A 136 -12.70 -13.56 -16.09
CA SER A 136 -14.12 -13.27 -16.39
C SER A 136 -14.59 -11.90 -15.88
N LEU A 137 -13.86 -11.26 -14.96
CA LEU A 137 -14.20 -9.93 -14.46
C LEU A 137 -14.24 -8.91 -15.60
N GLN A 138 -15.30 -8.09 -15.59
CA GLN A 138 -15.47 -7.00 -16.55
C GLN A 138 -14.42 -5.92 -16.31
N VAL A 139 -13.62 -5.66 -17.35
CA VAL A 139 -12.66 -4.55 -17.35
C VAL A 139 -13.37 -3.28 -17.79
N ALA A 140 -13.27 -2.21 -16.98
CA ALA A 140 -13.82 -0.90 -17.29
C ALA A 140 -12.92 0.21 -16.74
N ALA A 141 -13.09 1.44 -17.26
CA ALA A 141 -12.51 2.61 -16.62
C ALA A 141 -13.10 2.79 -15.21
N SER A 142 -12.33 3.40 -14.31
CA SER A 142 -12.86 3.79 -12.99
C SER A 142 -14.04 4.73 -13.15
N GLY A 143 -15.12 4.48 -12.43
CA GLY A 143 -16.26 5.39 -12.34
C GLY A 143 -15.92 6.66 -11.54
N SER A 144 -16.90 7.58 -11.49
CA SER A 144 -16.78 8.79 -10.68
C SER A 144 -16.92 8.49 -9.19
N GLY A 145 -16.14 9.20 -8.36
CA GLY A 145 -16.32 9.23 -6.91
C GLY A 145 -17.45 10.15 -6.44
N ASP A 146 -18.09 10.88 -7.35
CA ASP A 146 -19.15 11.82 -7.00
C ASP A 146 -20.31 11.13 -6.26
N GLY A 147 -20.83 11.82 -5.26
CA GLY A 147 -21.91 11.32 -4.41
C GLY A 147 -21.49 10.25 -3.41
N TYR A 148 -20.23 9.79 -3.43
CA TYR A 148 -19.75 8.87 -2.41
C TYR A 148 -19.76 9.53 -1.03
N SER A 149 -20.33 8.82 -0.08
CA SER A 149 -20.16 9.07 1.34
C SER A 149 -20.10 7.72 2.06
N ARG A 150 -19.26 7.61 3.08
CA ARG A 150 -19.17 6.39 3.89
C ARG A 150 -20.52 6.04 4.56
N ALA A 151 -21.38 7.02 4.79
CA ALA A 151 -22.73 6.83 5.32
C ALA A 151 -23.71 6.14 4.34
N GLU A 152 -23.35 6.05 3.06
CA GLU A 152 -24.10 5.28 2.06
C GLU A 152 -23.93 3.78 2.20
N PHE A 153 -22.94 3.34 2.98
CA PHE A 153 -22.68 1.96 3.33
C PHE A 153 -22.91 1.79 4.84
N PRO A 154 -24.14 1.57 5.32
CA PRO A 154 -24.36 1.25 6.73
C PRO A 154 -23.50 0.04 7.12
N HIS A 155 -22.61 0.22 8.09
CA HIS A 155 -21.65 -0.81 8.48
C HIS A 155 -21.48 -0.86 9.98
N TRP A 156 -21.01 -2.03 10.43
CA TRP A 156 -21.10 -2.51 11.80
C TRP A 156 -22.56 -2.72 12.23
N VAL A 157 -23.35 -3.35 11.36
CA VAL A 157 -24.66 -3.88 11.74
C VAL A 157 -24.50 -5.23 12.43
N LYS A 158 -25.51 -5.65 13.20
CA LYS A 158 -25.54 -6.99 13.80
C LYS A 158 -25.57 -8.04 12.70
N VAL A 159 -24.61 -8.95 12.73
CA VAL A 159 -24.51 -10.09 11.79
C VAL A 159 -24.79 -11.43 12.46
N GLU A 160 -24.56 -11.49 13.78
CA GLU A 160 -24.97 -12.59 14.66
C GLU A 160 -25.55 -12.03 15.97
N SER A 161 -26.29 -12.83 16.73
CA SER A 161 -27.26 -12.39 17.75
C SER A 161 -26.79 -11.35 18.77
N SER A 162 -25.49 -11.23 19.06
CA SER A 162 -24.93 -10.16 19.90
C SER A 162 -23.82 -9.31 19.26
N CYS A 163 -23.19 -9.74 18.16
CA CYS A 163 -22.01 -9.08 17.61
C CYS A 163 -22.36 -8.29 16.35
N ASP A 164 -21.89 -7.04 16.28
CA ASP A 164 -21.79 -6.36 15.01
C ASP A 164 -20.71 -7.00 14.13
N ALA A 165 -20.69 -6.66 12.84
CA ALA A 165 -19.70 -7.21 11.92
C ALA A 165 -18.24 -6.93 12.33
N ARG A 166 -17.96 -5.85 13.08
CA ARG A 166 -16.61 -5.54 13.55
C ARG A 166 -16.19 -6.53 14.64
N GLU A 167 -17.00 -6.65 15.67
CA GLU A 167 -16.70 -7.52 16.81
C GLU A 167 -16.75 -9.00 16.41
N TYR A 168 -17.63 -9.37 15.47
CA TYR A 168 -17.63 -10.71 14.87
C TYR A 168 -16.26 -11.04 14.25
N VAL A 169 -15.70 -10.12 13.45
CA VAL A 169 -14.41 -10.34 12.79
C VAL A 169 -13.26 -10.38 13.80
N LEU A 170 -13.25 -9.50 14.80
CA LEU A 170 -12.24 -9.57 15.86
C LEU A 170 -12.31 -10.90 16.63
N LYS A 171 -13.52 -11.41 16.90
CA LYS A 171 -13.69 -12.71 17.55
C LYS A 171 -13.21 -13.85 16.66
N ARG A 172 -13.49 -13.79 15.35
CA ARG A 172 -13.11 -14.81 14.36
C ARG A 172 -11.60 -14.87 14.13
N ASP A 173 -10.96 -13.71 14.00
CA ASP A 173 -9.54 -13.62 13.60
C ASP A 173 -8.58 -13.53 14.80
N GLY A 174 -9.11 -13.37 16.01
CA GLY A 174 -8.32 -13.30 17.23
C GLY A 174 -8.09 -14.65 17.89
N GLN A 175 -6.97 -14.77 18.61
CA GLN A 175 -6.65 -15.92 19.46
C GLN A 175 -6.78 -15.55 20.93
N GLY A 176 -7.30 -16.49 21.74
CA GLY A 176 -7.50 -16.25 23.18
C GLY A 176 -8.40 -15.05 23.46
N VAL A 177 -9.40 -14.82 22.60
CA VAL A 177 -10.28 -13.65 22.71
C VAL A 177 -11.26 -13.79 23.87
N GLU A 178 -11.46 -12.69 24.59
CA GLU A 178 -12.52 -12.54 25.59
C GLU A 178 -13.44 -11.42 25.14
N ALA A 179 -14.74 -11.61 25.34
CA ALA A 179 -15.77 -10.64 24.99
C ALA A 179 -16.68 -10.38 26.19
N ASP A 180 -17.10 -9.13 26.36
CA ASP A 180 -18.10 -8.78 27.36
C ASP A 180 -19.53 -9.21 26.95
N SER A 181 -20.50 -8.96 27.82
CA SER A 181 -21.92 -9.29 27.57
C SER A 181 -22.55 -8.60 26.34
N THR A 182 -21.91 -7.56 25.81
CA THR A 182 -22.32 -6.82 24.61
C THR A 182 -21.56 -7.24 23.35
N CYS A 183 -20.76 -8.32 23.44
CA CYS A 183 -19.82 -8.77 22.42
C CYS A 183 -18.69 -7.77 22.13
N LYS A 184 -18.31 -6.91 23.07
CA LYS A 184 -17.10 -6.11 22.90
C LYS A 184 -15.87 -6.94 23.25
N MET A 185 -14.91 -7.07 22.33
CA MET A 185 -13.65 -7.77 22.63
C MET A 185 -12.83 -7.00 23.69
N THR A 186 -12.59 -7.62 24.84
CA THR A 186 -11.86 -7.06 25.99
C THR A 186 -10.43 -7.56 26.10
N ALA A 187 -10.14 -8.74 25.57
CA ALA A 187 -8.81 -9.31 25.50
C ALA A 187 -8.65 -10.18 24.24
N GLY A 188 -7.41 -10.48 23.88
CA GLY A 188 -7.08 -11.34 22.74
C GLY A 188 -5.75 -10.99 22.12
N THR A 189 -5.40 -11.74 21.09
CA THR A 189 -4.22 -11.49 20.24
C THR A 189 -4.64 -11.57 18.78
N TRP A 190 -4.28 -10.56 17.99
CA TRP A 190 -4.64 -10.43 16.58
C TRP A 190 -3.38 -10.32 15.73
N PHE A 191 -3.20 -11.24 14.80
CA PHE A 191 -2.16 -11.20 13.79
C PHE A 191 -2.66 -10.45 12.55
N SER A 192 -1.91 -9.46 12.10
CA SER A 192 -2.22 -8.66 10.91
C SER A 192 -1.60 -9.32 9.67
N PRO A 193 -2.41 -9.89 8.75
CA PRO A 193 -1.90 -10.51 7.54
C PRO A 193 -1.19 -9.52 6.60
N TYR A 194 -1.45 -8.22 6.73
CA TYR A 194 -0.90 -7.22 5.81
C TYR A 194 0.58 -6.93 6.07
N ASP A 195 1.02 -7.00 7.32
CA ASP A 195 2.36 -6.59 7.72
C ASP A 195 3.06 -7.57 8.66
N GLY A 196 2.41 -8.70 9.00
CA GLY A 196 2.97 -9.75 9.85
C GLY A 196 3.09 -9.36 11.32
N THR A 197 2.46 -8.26 11.74
CA THR A 197 2.53 -7.76 13.11
C THR A 197 1.40 -8.32 13.98
N THR A 198 1.71 -8.56 15.25
CA THR A 198 0.74 -9.09 16.23
C THR A 198 0.41 -8.02 17.27
N TRP A 199 -0.87 -7.89 17.59
CA TRP A 199 -1.40 -6.89 18.52
C TRP A 199 -2.26 -7.55 19.60
N THR A 200 -2.13 -7.09 20.84
CA THR A 200 -3.01 -7.47 21.96
C THR A 200 -4.02 -6.38 22.32
N ASN A 201 -3.84 -5.18 21.79
CA ASN A 201 -4.77 -4.07 21.96
C ASN A 201 -5.71 -4.02 20.74
N SER A 202 -6.98 -4.36 20.94
CA SER A 202 -8.01 -4.39 19.90
C SER A 202 -8.31 -3.01 19.28
N SER A 203 -7.88 -1.91 19.90
CA SER A 203 -7.99 -0.56 19.34
C SER A 203 -6.93 -0.22 18.28
N LEU A 204 -5.84 -1.01 18.21
CA LEU A 204 -4.80 -0.90 17.18
C LEU A 204 -5.05 -1.85 16.01
N VAL A 205 -6.18 -2.57 16.05
CA VAL A 205 -6.65 -3.48 15.02
C VAL A 205 -7.89 -2.86 14.38
N ASP A 206 -7.81 -2.64 13.07
CA ASP A 206 -8.93 -2.23 12.25
C ASP A 206 -9.55 -3.47 11.58
N ILE A 207 -10.84 -3.38 11.28
CA ILE A 207 -11.48 -4.32 10.36
C ILE A 207 -11.48 -3.67 8.98
N ASP A 208 -10.62 -4.16 8.09
CA ASP A 208 -10.52 -3.67 6.72
C ASP A 208 -11.59 -4.30 5.84
N HIS A 209 -12.09 -3.50 4.90
CA HIS A 209 -12.87 -3.95 3.77
C HIS A 209 -11.89 -4.32 2.64
N MET A 210 -11.72 -5.62 2.35
CA MET A 210 -10.80 -6.14 1.35
C MET A 210 -10.90 -5.32 0.06
N VAL A 211 -12.10 -5.20 -0.51
CA VAL A 211 -12.42 -4.14 -1.47
C VAL A 211 -12.97 -2.93 -0.70
N PRO A 212 -12.26 -1.77 -0.67
CA PRO A 212 -12.70 -0.58 0.06
C PRO A 212 -14.08 -0.08 -0.39
N LEU A 213 -14.82 0.57 0.51
CA LEU A 213 -16.17 1.07 0.22
C LEU A 213 -16.19 2.08 -0.93
N GLN A 214 -15.20 2.99 -1.01
CA GLN A 214 -15.12 3.91 -2.15
C GLN A 214 -14.70 3.19 -3.44
N ASN A 215 -13.80 2.19 -3.35
CA ASN A 215 -13.43 1.39 -4.52
C ASN A 215 -14.65 0.63 -5.07
N ALA A 216 -15.50 0.09 -4.19
CA ALA A 216 -16.77 -0.53 -4.59
C ALA A 216 -17.69 0.50 -5.27
N TRP A 217 -17.79 1.72 -4.73
CA TRP A 217 -18.59 2.81 -5.31
C TRP A 217 -18.22 3.08 -6.77
N ILE A 218 -16.93 3.36 -7.03
CA ILE A 218 -16.42 3.70 -8.36
C ILE A 218 -16.39 2.51 -9.32
N SER A 219 -16.58 1.27 -8.83
CA SER A 219 -16.61 0.05 -9.66
C SER A 219 -18.00 -0.57 -9.83
N GLY A 220 -19.06 0.10 -9.34
CA GLY A 220 -20.45 -0.28 -9.63
C GLY A 220 -21.44 -0.07 -8.49
N ALA A 221 -20.97 0.02 -7.24
CA ALA A 221 -21.84 0.12 -6.08
C ALA A 221 -22.58 1.46 -5.93
N ALA A 222 -22.19 2.49 -6.70
CA ALA A 222 -22.96 3.73 -6.83
C ALA A 222 -24.39 3.49 -7.34
N SER A 223 -24.60 2.46 -8.17
CA SER A 223 -25.92 2.09 -8.71
C SER A 223 -26.75 1.21 -7.78
N TRP A 224 -26.17 0.73 -6.68
CA TRP A 224 -26.85 -0.17 -5.77
C TRP A 224 -27.88 0.55 -4.90
N THR A 225 -28.81 -0.21 -4.36
CA THR A 225 -29.62 0.23 -3.22
C THR A 225 -28.76 0.34 -1.96
N LYS A 226 -29.20 1.13 -0.99
CA LYS A 226 -28.52 1.24 0.32
C LYS A 226 -28.45 -0.11 1.07
N ALA A 227 -29.45 -0.96 0.91
CA ALA A 227 -29.46 -2.31 1.48
C ALA A 227 -28.35 -3.20 0.90
N GLN A 228 -28.15 -3.19 -0.42
CA GLN A 228 -27.05 -3.92 -1.06
C GLN A 228 -25.67 -3.40 -0.61
N ARG A 229 -25.52 -2.08 -0.43
CA ARG A 229 -24.30 -1.49 0.14
C ARG A 229 -24.08 -1.90 1.60
N GLN A 230 -25.14 -1.99 2.40
CA GLN A 230 -25.08 -2.53 3.76
C GLN A 230 -24.64 -4.01 3.73
N ASP A 231 -25.23 -4.83 2.87
CA ASP A 231 -24.85 -6.25 2.76
C ASP A 231 -23.37 -6.41 2.39
N PHE A 232 -22.88 -5.60 1.44
CA PHE A 232 -21.46 -5.55 1.07
C PHE A 232 -20.56 -5.16 2.24
N ALA A 233 -20.93 -4.12 2.98
CA ALA A 233 -20.09 -3.60 4.06
C ALA A 233 -20.06 -4.50 5.31
N ASN A 234 -20.94 -5.49 5.39
CA ASN A 234 -21.05 -6.42 6.53
C ASN A 234 -20.94 -7.89 6.08
N ASP A 235 -20.37 -8.17 4.91
CA ASP A 235 -20.24 -9.54 4.40
C ASP A 235 -19.21 -10.35 5.19
N ILE A 236 -19.73 -11.27 6.01
CA ILE A 236 -18.93 -12.22 6.81
C ILE A 236 -18.79 -13.61 6.17
N LYS A 237 -19.43 -13.85 5.01
CA LYS A 237 -19.43 -15.14 4.31
C LYS A 237 -18.33 -15.22 3.25
N ARG A 238 -17.84 -14.06 2.80
CA ARG A 238 -16.77 -13.90 1.82
C ARG A 238 -15.56 -13.23 2.47
N PRO A 239 -14.40 -13.21 1.79
CA PRO A 239 -13.20 -12.58 2.33
C PRO A 239 -13.25 -11.05 2.13
N GLN A 240 -14.35 -10.43 2.57
CA GLN A 240 -14.55 -8.99 2.48
C GLN A 240 -14.09 -8.26 3.74
N LEU A 241 -14.08 -8.92 4.91
CA LEU A 241 -13.66 -8.30 6.17
C LEU A 241 -12.47 -9.04 6.79
N TYR A 242 -11.42 -8.29 7.13
CA TYR A 242 -10.19 -8.80 7.75
C TYR A 242 -9.78 -7.98 8.98
N ALA A 243 -9.39 -8.63 10.07
CA ALA A 243 -8.65 -7.95 11.14
C ALA A 243 -7.21 -7.68 10.70
N VAL A 244 -6.81 -6.40 10.68
CA VAL A 244 -5.47 -5.96 10.24
C VAL A 244 -4.94 -4.84 11.14
N SER A 245 -3.64 -4.57 11.08
CA SER A 245 -3.08 -3.43 11.81
C SER A 245 -3.69 -2.12 11.31
N ALA A 246 -4.03 -1.22 12.23
CA ALA A 246 -4.57 0.10 11.87
C ALA A 246 -3.60 0.89 10.97
N LYS A 247 -2.29 0.70 11.15
CA LYS A 247 -1.26 1.33 10.30
C LYS A 247 -1.35 0.85 8.85
N ALA A 248 -1.42 -0.46 8.63
CA ALA A 248 -1.49 -1.02 7.28
C ALA A 248 -2.81 -0.65 6.59
N ASN A 249 -3.93 -0.74 7.30
CA ASN A 249 -5.25 -0.35 6.79
C ASN A 249 -5.32 1.12 6.38
N ARG A 250 -4.83 2.03 7.23
CA ARG A 250 -4.82 3.47 6.94
C ARG A 250 -3.84 3.83 5.83
N SER A 251 -2.74 3.06 5.70
CA SER A 251 -1.91 3.13 4.52
C SER A 251 -2.74 2.77 3.29
N LYS A 252 -3.34 1.57 3.21
CA LYS A 252 -4.18 1.14 2.08
C LYS A 252 -5.20 2.20 1.64
N GLY A 253 -6.02 2.68 2.56
CA GLY A 253 -7.10 3.62 2.24
C GLY A 253 -8.08 3.02 1.22
N ASP A 254 -8.49 3.82 0.24
CA ASP A 254 -9.46 3.41 -0.79
C ASP A 254 -8.81 2.83 -2.07
N ARG A 255 -7.52 2.53 -2.04
CA ARG A 255 -6.74 2.13 -3.22
C ARG A 255 -7.01 0.69 -3.64
N SER A 256 -6.94 0.46 -4.95
CA SER A 256 -6.89 -0.84 -5.61
C SER A 256 -5.49 -1.47 -5.56
N PRO A 257 -5.35 -2.78 -5.86
CA PRO A 257 -4.08 -3.52 -5.90
C PRO A 257 -2.96 -2.90 -6.74
N ASP A 258 -3.29 -2.08 -7.74
CA ASP A 258 -2.32 -1.33 -8.57
C ASP A 258 -1.80 -0.06 -7.89
N GLY A 259 -2.50 0.47 -6.89
CA GLY A 259 -2.08 1.63 -6.09
C GLY A 259 -1.58 1.28 -4.68
N TRP A 260 -1.86 0.08 -4.18
CA TRP A 260 -1.39 -0.40 -2.89
C TRP A 260 -1.37 -1.93 -2.84
N LYS A 261 -0.31 -2.50 -2.26
CA LYS A 261 -0.21 -3.92 -1.93
C LYS A 261 0.21 -4.07 -0.46
N PRO A 262 -0.14 -5.18 0.21
CA PRO A 262 0.33 -5.47 1.56
C PRO A 262 1.86 -5.37 1.68
N PRO A 263 2.43 -4.80 2.75
CA PRO A 263 3.88 -4.87 2.95
C PRO A 263 4.43 -6.30 3.04
N LEU A 264 3.64 -7.24 3.58
CA LEU A 264 4.02 -8.65 3.68
C LEU A 264 3.72 -9.39 2.36
N THR A 265 4.75 -9.65 1.57
CA THR A 265 4.62 -10.27 0.24
C THR A 265 4.09 -11.70 0.28
N SER A 266 4.33 -12.45 1.36
CA SER A 266 3.77 -13.80 1.51
C SER A 266 2.23 -13.81 1.59
N PHE A 267 1.58 -12.65 1.80
CA PHE A 267 0.13 -12.52 1.78
C PHE A 267 -0.44 -12.18 0.39
N TYR A 268 0.40 -12.00 -0.64
CA TYR A 268 -0.06 -11.55 -1.96
C TYR A 268 -1.05 -12.50 -2.62
N CYS A 269 -0.74 -13.81 -2.61
CA CYS A 269 -1.63 -14.83 -3.16
C CYS A 269 -3.02 -14.77 -2.49
N THR A 270 -3.09 -14.81 -1.16
CA THR A 270 -4.37 -14.73 -0.43
C THR A 270 -5.09 -13.41 -0.65
N TYR A 271 -4.38 -12.28 -0.65
CA TYR A 271 -4.96 -10.95 -0.91
C TYR A 271 -5.62 -10.88 -2.29
N ALA A 272 -4.92 -11.32 -3.35
CA ALA A 272 -5.44 -11.28 -4.71
C ALA A 272 -6.65 -12.23 -4.89
N LYS A 273 -6.58 -13.44 -4.34
CA LYS A 273 -7.71 -14.39 -4.35
C LYS A 273 -8.95 -13.80 -3.67
N SER A 274 -8.74 -13.12 -2.55
CA SER A 274 -9.81 -12.49 -1.76
C SER A 274 -10.45 -11.32 -2.49
N TRP A 275 -9.61 -10.43 -3.04
CA TRP A 275 -10.07 -9.31 -3.85
C TRP A 275 -10.90 -9.76 -5.06
N VAL A 276 -10.41 -10.75 -5.80
CA VAL A 276 -11.12 -11.32 -6.95
C VAL A 276 -12.45 -11.95 -6.54
N ALA A 277 -12.48 -12.71 -5.45
CA ALA A 277 -13.70 -13.35 -4.96
C ALA A 277 -14.79 -12.30 -4.62
N VAL A 278 -14.41 -11.20 -3.97
CA VAL A 278 -15.33 -10.11 -3.65
C VAL A 278 -15.82 -9.42 -4.93
N LYS A 279 -14.91 -9.00 -5.82
CA LYS A 279 -15.27 -8.33 -7.07
C LYS A 279 -16.19 -9.21 -7.94
N SER A 280 -15.88 -10.49 -8.04
CA SER A 280 -16.63 -11.48 -8.82
C SER A 280 -18.05 -11.64 -8.29
N TYR A 281 -18.19 -11.89 -6.98
CA TYR A 281 -19.50 -12.09 -6.38
C TYR A 281 -20.41 -10.86 -6.49
N TYR A 282 -19.86 -9.68 -6.21
CA TYR A 282 -20.60 -8.42 -6.24
C TYR A 282 -20.74 -7.82 -7.65
N LYS A 283 -20.19 -8.47 -8.67
CA LYS A 283 -20.20 -8.00 -10.07
C LYS A 283 -19.65 -6.58 -10.22
N LEU A 284 -18.60 -6.29 -9.47
CA LEU A 284 -17.88 -5.02 -9.55
C LEU A 284 -16.86 -5.09 -10.68
N THR A 285 -16.67 -3.98 -11.39
CA THR A 285 -15.65 -3.88 -12.42
C THR A 285 -14.24 -3.76 -11.81
N ILE A 286 -13.24 -4.03 -12.65
CA ILE A 286 -11.84 -3.77 -12.36
C ILE A 286 -11.22 -2.94 -13.50
N THR A 287 -10.20 -2.16 -13.19
CA THR A 287 -9.43 -1.48 -14.26
C THR A 287 -8.41 -2.44 -14.90
N SER A 288 -7.88 -2.08 -16.07
CA SER A 288 -6.80 -2.87 -16.69
C SER A 288 -5.55 -2.93 -15.80
N ALA A 289 -5.19 -1.83 -15.12
CA ALA A 289 -4.06 -1.79 -14.20
C ALA A 289 -4.28 -2.69 -12.98
N GLU A 290 -5.48 -2.63 -12.40
CA GLU A 290 -5.92 -3.50 -11.30
C GLU A 290 -5.87 -4.98 -11.70
N LYS A 291 -6.33 -5.33 -12.91
CA LYS A 291 -6.28 -6.71 -13.44
C LYS A 291 -4.84 -7.21 -13.55
N SER A 292 -3.92 -6.39 -14.08
CA SER A 292 -2.50 -6.74 -14.15
C SER A 292 -1.89 -6.94 -12.75
N ALA A 293 -2.15 -6.02 -11.83
CA ALA A 293 -1.63 -6.11 -10.47
C ALA A 293 -2.12 -7.37 -9.73
N LEU A 294 -3.38 -7.75 -9.93
CA LEU A 294 -3.96 -8.99 -9.39
C LEU A 294 -3.33 -10.23 -10.03
N SER A 295 -3.09 -10.22 -11.34
CA SER A 295 -2.40 -11.31 -12.03
C SER A 295 -1.00 -11.54 -11.44
N ASP A 296 -0.20 -10.48 -11.32
CA ASP A 296 1.15 -10.56 -10.75
C ASP A 296 1.16 -11.10 -9.32
N MET A 297 0.11 -10.79 -8.53
CA MET A 297 -0.02 -11.29 -7.16
C MET A 297 -0.47 -12.75 -7.13
N LEU A 298 -1.34 -13.19 -8.06
CA LEU A 298 -1.73 -14.60 -8.20
C LEU A 298 -0.56 -15.48 -8.66
N ASP A 299 0.42 -14.93 -9.37
CA ASP A 299 1.65 -15.64 -9.77
C ASP A 299 2.61 -15.90 -8.59
N THR A 300 2.28 -15.40 -7.39
CA THR A 300 2.98 -15.74 -6.14
C THR A 300 2.37 -16.94 -5.40
N CYS A 301 1.27 -17.48 -5.92
CA CYS A 301 0.77 -18.81 -5.56
C CYS A 301 1.61 -19.89 -6.27
#